data_AF-A0A6P0SU77-F1
#
_entry.id   AF-A0A6P0SU77-F1
#
_cell.length_a   1.000
_cell.length_b   1.000
_cell.length_c   1.000
_cell.angle_alpha   90.00
_cell.angle_beta   90.00
_cell.angle_gamma   90.00
#
_symmetry.space_group_name_H-M   'P 1'
#
loop_
_entity.id
_entity.type
_entity.pdbx_description
1 polymer ?
#
loop_
_entity_poly.entity_id
_entity_poly.type
_entity_poly.pdbx_seq_one_letter_code
_entity_poly.pdbx_strand_id
1 'polypeptide(L)'
;MLPTCPLQNQVFTLDARPCQKETTQAIIDSNNHLTIAVKKTQKTLYNSLEYVSTHQTPITVNCTIDKSHGREIERTTYVFEPPAYFCLD
;
A
#
# COMPACT_ATOMS: atom_id res chain seq x y z
N MET A 1 -23.18 -5.01 -13.82
CA MET A 1 -23.20 -4.38 -12.49
C MET A 1 -22.52 -5.34 -11.54
N LEU A 2 -21.36 -4.96 -10.98
CA LEU A 2 -20.72 -5.78 -9.95
C LEU A 2 -21.53 -5.63 -8.65
N PRO A 3 -21.79 -6.72 -7.91
CA PRO A 3 -22.58 -6.67 -6.69
C PRO A 3 -21.92 -5.72 -5.69
N THR A 4 -22.70 -4.82 -5.12
CA THR A 4 -22.24 -3.86 -4.11
C THR A 4 -21.61 -4.63 -2.94
N CYS A 5 -20.31 -4.46 -2.72
CA CYS A 5 -19.63 -5.01 -1.56
C CYS A 5 -20.20 -4.32 -0.31
N PRO A 6 -20.85 -5.03 0.63
CA PRO A 6 -21.45 -4.42 1.81
C PRO A 6 -20.41 -3.98 2.85
N LEU A 7 -19.14 -4.34 2.66
CA LEU A 7 -18.04 -3.99 3.54
C LEU A 7 -17.58 -2.57 3.22
N GLN A 8 -17.64 -1.70 4.23
CA GLN A 8 -17.16 -0.33 4.18
C GLN A 8 -16.17 -0.08 5.31
N ASN A 9 -15.24 0.84 5.09
CA ASN A 9 -14.24 1.26 6.07
C ASN A 9 -13.39 0.10 6.63
N GLN A 10 -13.17 -0.93 5.80
CA GLN A 10 -12.32 -2.08 6.13
C GLN A 10 -10.92 -1.89 5.55
N VAL A 11 -9.93 -2.55 6.17
CA VAL A 11 -8.56 -2.62 5.64
C VAL A 11 -8.37 -4.00 4.99
N PHE A 12 -8.18 -4.01 3.68
CA PHE A 12 -7.79 -5.21 2.93
C PHE A 12 -6.27 -5.31 2.89
N THR A 13 -5.74 -6.47 3.22
CA THR A 13 -4.32 -6.77 3.09
C THR A 13 -4.15 -7.85 2.02
N LEU A 14 -3.53 -7.51 0.90
CA LEU A 14 -3.37 -8.39 -0.26
C LEU A 14 -1.89 -8.70 -0.49
N ASP A 15 -1.60 -9.89 -1.02
CA ASP A 15 -0.26 -10.21 -1.51
C ASP A 15 0.04 -9.43 -2.81
N ALA A 16 1.19 -9.63 -3.43
CA ALA A 16 1.58 -8.83 -4.60
C ALA A 16 0.90 -9.25 -5.92
N ARG A 17 0.35 -10.48 -5.97
CA ARG A 17 -0.32 -11.03 -7.17
C ARG A 17 -1.65 -10.36 -7.52
N PRO A 18 -2.48 -9.89 -6.58
CA PRO A 18 -3.75 -9.21 -6.82
C PRO A 18 -3.59 -7.71 -7.11
N CYS A 19 -2.41 -7.21 -7.45
CA CYS A 19 -2.19 -5.81 -7.89
C CYS A 19 -2.79 -5.55 -9.28
N GLN A 20 -3.96 -6.14 -9.55
CA GLN A 20 -4.79 -5.87 -10.72
C GLN A 20 -5.51 -4.54 -10.48
N LYS A 21 -5.49 -3.66 -11.48
CA LYS A 21 -6.07 -2.32 -11.36
C LYS A 21 -7.53 -2.37 -10.96
N GLU A 22 -8.28 -3.28 -11.56
CA GLU A 22 -9.73 -3.45 -11.34
C GLU A 22 -10.06 -3.78 -9.87
N THR A 23 -9.31 -4.69 -9.26
CA THR A 23 -9.49 -5.06 -7.84
C THR A 23 -9.15 -3.91 -6.92
N THR A 24 -8.04 -3.22 -7.18
CA THR A 24 -7.63 -2.07 -6.36
C THR A 24 -8.63 -0.94 -6.47
N GLN A 25 -9.10 -0.64 -7.69
CA GLN A 25 -10.11 0.38 -7.94
C GLN A 25 -11.43 0.05 -7.24
N ALA A 26 -11.89 -1.20 -7.32
CA ALA A 26 -13.11 -1.63 -6.63
C ALA A 26 -13.02 -1.46 -5.10
N ILE A 27 -11.85 -1.68 -4.50
CA ILE A 27 -11.63 -1.47 -3.06
C ILE A 27 -11.67 0.03 -2.72
N ILE A 28 -11.03 0.87 -3.54
CA ILE A 28 -11.05 2.33 -3.36
C ILE A 28 -12.48 2.88 -3.52
N ASP A 29 -13.18 2.48 -4.59
CA ASP A 29 -14.55 2.91 -4.90
C ASP A 29 -15.56 2.50 -3.83
N SER A 30 -15.28 1.41 -3.09
CA SER A 30 -16.11 0.94 -1.98
C SER A 30 -15.79 1.60 -0.63
N ASN A 31 -14.99 2.67 -0.62
CA ASN A 31 -14.57 3.38 0.59
C ASN A 31 -13.89 2.46 1.61
N ASN A 32 -12.98 1.62 1.10
CA ASN A 32 -12.15 0.74 1.90
C ASN A 32 -10.68 1.11 1.71
N HIS A 33 -9.85 0.67 2.65
CA HIS A 33 -8.40 0.85 2.62
C HIS A 33 -7.71 -0.40 2.11
N LEU A 34 -6.56 -0.23 1.44
CA LEU A 34 -5.77 -1.33 0.89
C LEU A 34 -4.32 -1.23 1.36
N THR A 35 -3.79 -2.34 1.85
CA THR A 35 -2.35 -2.59 2.01
C THR A 35 -1.94 -3.67 1.03
N ILE A 36 -0.99 -3.35 0.14
CA ILE A 36 -0.48 -4.29 -0.85
C ILE A 36 1.04 -4.26 -0.89
N ALA A 37 1.64 -5.44 -0.94
CA ALA A 37 3.07 -5.57 -1.15
C ALA A 37 3.40 -5.41 -2.64
N VAL A 38 4.12 -4.36 -3.01
CA VAL A 38 4.54 -4.15 -4.41
C VAL A 38 5.82 -4.95 -4.68
N LYS A 39 5.84 -5.73 -5.78
CA LYS A 39 7.01 -6.50 -6.21
C LYS A 39 7.71 -5.83 -7.39
N LYS A 40 9.03 -6.05 -7.51
CA LYS A 40 9.87 -5.59 -8.63
C LYS A 40 9.39 -6.05 -10.03
N THR A 41 8.54 -7.08 -10.10
CA THR A 41 7.91 -7.52 -11.35
C THR A 41 6.98 -6.44 -11.95
N GLN A 42 6.35 -5.62 -11.11
CA GLN A 42 5.55 -4.45 -11.51
C GLN A 42 6.46 -3.21 -11.56
N LYS A 43 7.33 -3.17 -12.57
CA LYS A 43 8.46 -2.23 -12.62
C LYS A 43 8.04 -0.76 -12.52
N THR A 44 7.00 -0.34 -13.23
CA THR A 44 6.55 1.06 -13.24
C THR A 44 6.10 1.50 -11.87
N LEU A 45 5.14 0.79 -11.27
CA LEU A 45 4.64 1.07 -9.92
C LEU A 45 5.77 1.01 -8.88
N TYR A 46 6.60 -0.02 -8.94
CA TYR A 46 7.73 -0.17 -8.01
C TYR A 46 8.69 1.02 -8.11
N ASN A 47 9.11 1.40 -9.32
CA ASN A 47 10.05 2.49 -9.54
C ASN A 47 9.45 3.85 -9.13
N SER A 48 8.16 4.08 -9.38
CA SER A 48 7.47 5.31 -8.95
C SER A 48 7.44 5.44 -7.44
N LEU A 49 7.13 4.35 -6.73
CA LEU A 49 7.15 4.33 -5.26
C LEU A 49 8.57 4.48 -4.70
N GLU A 50 9.54 3.81 -5.29
CA GLU A 50 10.96 3.93 -4.91
C GLU A 50 11.44 5.38 -5.09
N TYR A 51 11.11 6.02 -6.21
CA TYR A 51 11.42 7.43 -6.47
C TYR A 51 10.83 8.35 -5.40
N VAL A 52 9.53 8.23 -5.09
CA VAL A 52 8.88 9.03 -4.05
C VAL A 52 9.56 8.82 -2.70
N SER A 53 9.78 7.57 -2.30
CA SER A 53 10.38 7.25 -1.00
C SER A 53 11.81 7.75 -0.83
N THR A 54 12.54 7.97 -1.93
CA THR A 54 13.96 8.37 -1.92
C THR A 54 14.16 9.87 -2.14
N HIS A 55 13.24 10.53 -2.86
CA HIS A 55 13.39 11.93 -3.27
C HIS A 55 12.42 12.89 -2.57
N GLN A 56 11.37 12.39 -1.90
CA GLN A 56 10.43 13.23 -1.17
C GLN A 56 10.64 13.14 0.34
N THR A 57 10.26 14.19 1.04
CA THR A 57 10.18 14.17 2.50
C THR A 57 8.86 13.51 2.91
N PRO A 58 8.89 12.53 3.83
CA PRO A 58 7.68 11.91 4.34
C PRO A 58 6.83 12.92 5.11
N ILE A 59 5.52 12.88 4.90
CA ILE A 59 4.51 13.63 5.66
C ILE A 59 4.54 13.22 7.13
N THR A 60 4.70 11.92 7.37
CA THR A 60 4.74 11.35 8.72
C THR A 60 5.70 10.18 8.76
N VAL A 61 6.42 10.07 9.86
CA VAL A 61 7.29 8.93 10.16
C VAL A 61 6.87 8.37 11.51
N ASN A 62 6.65 7.06 11.56
CA ASN A 62 6.33 6.36 12.79
C ASN A 62 7.31 5.19 12.97
N CYS A 63 7.92 5.08 14.16
CA CYS A 63 8.76 3.95 14.50
C CYS A 63 8.15 3.21 15.69
N THR A 64 8.07 1.89 15.57
CA THR A 64 7.54 1.00 16.61
C THR A 64 8.55 -0.09 16.92
N ILE A 65 8.71 -0.38 18.21
CA ILE A 65 9.59 -1.44 18.70
C ILE A 65 8.73 -2.48 19.39
N ASP A 66 8.80 -3.72 18.93
CA ASP A 66 8.07 -4.87 19.42
C ASP A 66 9.06 -5.88 20.00
N LYS A 67 9.02 -6.07 21.33
CA LYS A 67 9.86 -7.02 22.05
C LYS A 67 8.99 -8.19 22.52
N SER A 68 8.76 -9.15 21.63
CA SER A 68 7.91 -10.32 21.88
C SER A 68 8.56 -11.61 21.36
N HIS A 69 8.22 -12.74 21.97
CA HIS A 69 8.69 -14.08 21.57
C HIS A 69 10.21 -14.23 21.40
N GLY A 70 10.99 -13.55 22.25
CA GLY A 70 12.46 -13.58 22.21
C GLY A 70 13.06 -12.83 21.02
N ARG A 71 12.28 -11.98 20.35
CA ARG A 71 12.72 -11.13 19.24
C ARG A 71 12.51 -9.68 19.61
N GLU A 72 13.38 -8.83 19.08
CA GLU A 72 13.20 -7.39 19.04
C GLU A 72 13.02 -7.00 17.57
N ILE A 73 11.86 -6.42 17.26
CA ILE A 73 11.49 -6.02 15.91
C ILE A 73 11.28 -4.52 15.93
N GLU A 74 12.11 -3.80 15.18
CA GLU A 74 11.90 -2.39 14.86
C GLU A 74 11.17 -2.28 13.52
N ARG A 75 10.07 -1.53 13.48
CA ARG A 75 9.31 -1.24 12.27
C ARG A 75 9.17 0.26 12.11
N THR A 76 9.68 0.79 10.99
CA THR A 76 9.52 2.20 10.62
C THR A 76 8.59 2.31 9.43
N THR A 77 7.55 3.14 9.56
CA THR A 77 6.57 3.45 8.53
C THR A 77 6.72 4.91 8.11
N TYR A 78 6.79 5.13 6.80
CA TYR A 78 6.89 6.44 6.18
C TYR A 78 5.64 6.69 5.33
N VAL A 79 5.00 7.84 5.51
CA VAL A 79 3.81 8.26 4.77
C VAL A 79 4.20 9.35 3.79
N PHE A 80 3.79 9.23 2.54
CA PHE A 80 4.07 10.18 1.46
C PHE A 80 2.78 10.55 0.73
N GLU A 81 2.80 11.67 0.01
CA GLU A 81 1.79 11.94 -1.00
C GLU A 81 1.91 10.89 -2.13
N PRO A 82 0.79 10.46 -2.73
CA PRO A 82 0.86 9.55 -3.85
C PRO A 82 1.57 10.21 -5.04
N PRO A 83 2.35 9.45 -5.83
CA PRO A 83 2.91 9.97 -7.07
C PRO A 83 1.78 10.42 -8.02
N ALA A 84 2.01 11.52 -8.76
CA ALA A 84 1.03 12.08 -9.69
C ALA A 84 0.53 11.06 -10.75
N TYR A 85 1.32 10.02 -11.03
CA TYR A 85 0.93 8.87 -11.84
C TYR A 85 0.98 7.60 -11.00
N PHE A 86 -0.15 7.25 -10.37
CA PHE A 86 -0.34 5.93 -9.77
C PHE A 86 -0.89 4.96 -10.83
N CYS A 87 -0.02 4.58 -11.78
CA CYS A 87 -0.37 3.56 -12.76
C CYS A 87 -0.06 2.19 -12.17
N LEU A 88 -1.09 1.50 -11.67
CA LEU A 88 -1.06 0.04 -11.59
C LEU A 88 -0.94 -0.43 -13.03
N ASP A 89 0.11 -1.15 -13.44
CA ASP A 89 0.25 -1.64 -14.83
C ASP A 89 -0.47 -2.97 -15.06
#